data_AF-A0A251ZTR9-F1
#
_entry.id   AF-A0A251ZTR9-F1
#
_cell.length_a   1.000
_cell.length_b   1.000
_cell.length_c   1.000
_cell.angle_alpha   90.00
_cell.angle_beta   90.00
_cell.angle_gamma   90.00
#
_symmetry.space_group_name_H-M   'P 1'
#
loop_
_entity.id
_entity.type
_entity.pdbx_description
1 polymer ?
#
loop_
_entity_poly.entity_id
_entity_poly.type
_entity_poly.pdbx_seq_one_letter_code
_entity_poly.pdbx_strand_id
1 'polypeptide(L)'
;MKIAEYGKAAVDAEVILLKKKSIRISKQIVLCLVGALFGLFALISIHAVLAALCWNLLHTGFLGTSLIILVFDGVCAAFLFWCAFKQRVSVAELEAKVVRNHNLKELRNSLAITALIGTLSGPIGGYVRGIIWQFIKKIFKK
;
A
#
# COMPACT_ATOMS: atom_id res chain seq x y z
N MET A 1 27.86 9.52 13.78
CA MET A 1 26.61 10.23 14.15
C MET A 1 25.58 10.24 13.01
N LYS A 2 25.94 10.58 11.76
CA LYS A 2 24.98 10.65 10.63
C LYS A 2 24.15 9.38 10.35
N ILE A 3 24.69 8.18 10.53
CA ILE A 3 23.98 6.91 10.23
C ILE A 3 22.77 6.71 11.16
N ALA A 4 22.90 7.03 12.45
CA ALA A 4 21.83 6.90 13.42
C ALA A 4 20.70 7.91 13.15
N GLU A 5 21.05 9.12 12.72
CA GLU A 5 20.10 10.17 12.34
C GLU A 5 19.31 9.79 11.07
N TYR A 6 19.97 9.28 10.02
CA TYR A 6 19.29 8.77 8.83
C TYR A 6 18.39 7.57 9.15
N GLY A 7 18.81 6.71 10.07
CA GLY A 7 18.01 5.58 10.55
C GLY A 7 16.74 6.05 11.26
N LYS A 8 16.87 6.98 12.20
CA LYS A 8 15.74 7.58 12.93
C LYS A 8 14.78 8.28 11.96
N ALA A 9 15.28 9.11 11.06
CA ALA A 9 14.47 9.83 10.08
C ALA A 9 13.75 8.89 9.09
N ALA A 10 14.35 7.75 8.73
CA ALA A 10 13.70 6.75 7.89
C ALA A 10 12.52 6.07 8.62
N VAL A 11 12.71 5.71 9.89
CA VAL A 11 11.67 5.09 10.73
C VAL A 11 10.51 6.06 10.99
N ASP A 12 10.80 7.31 11.33
CA ASP A 12 9.78 8.34 11.55
C ASP A 12 8.93 8.57 10.28
N ALA A 13 9.57 8.62 9.12
CA ALA A 13 8.87 8.72 7.83
C ALA A 13 8.01 7.49 7.53
N GLU A 14 8.46 6.29 7.91
CA GLU A 14 7.70 5.05 7.76
C GLU A 14 6.47 5.01 8.66
N VAL A 15 6.57 5.46 9.91
CA VAL A 15 5.43 5.56 10.83
C VAL A 15 4.36 6.49 10.27
N ILE A 16 4.75 7.65 9.71
CA ILE A 16 3.82 8.60 9.09
C ILE A 16 3.14 7.98 7.86
N LEU A 17 3.90 7.26 7.03
CA LEU A 17 3.37 6.56 5.85
C LEU A 17 2.35 5.50 6.29
N LEU A 18 2.69 4.65 7.25
CA LEU A 18 1.82 3.59 7.77
C LEU A 18 0.54 4.15 8.37
N LYS A 19 0.63 5.26 9.13
CA LYS A 19 -0.54 5.94 9.69
C LYS A 19 -1.49 6.44 8.60
N LYS A 20 -0.96 7.12 7.58
CA LYS A 20 -1.78 7.61 6.44
C LYS A 20 -2.38 6.46 5.63
N LYS A 21 -1.61 5.40 5.38
CA LYS A 21 -2.07 4.18 4.70
C LYS A 21 -3.18 3.48 5.47
N SER A 22 -3.03 3.36 6.79
CA SER A 22 -4.03 2.78 7.69
C SER A 22 -5.36 3.52 7.59
N ILE A 23 -5.35 4.86 7.62
CA ILE A 23 -6.57 5.68 7.49
C ILE A 23 -7.26 5.48 6.13
N ARG A 24 -6.50 5.35 5.03
CA ARG A 24 -7.12 5.08 3.72
C ARG A 24 -7.77 3.70 3.71
N ILE A 25 -7.03 2.68 4.14
CA ILE A 25 -7.51 1.29 4.14
C ILE A 25 -8.71 1.15 5.06
N SER A 26 -8.71 1.78 6.25
CA SER A 26 -9.83 1.71 7.18
C SER A 26 -11.10 2.32 6.56
N LYS A 27 -11.01 3.47 5.89
CA LYS A 27 -12.12 4.05 5.14
C LYS A 27 -12.63 3.12 4.04
N GLN A 28 -11.71 2.51 3.28
CA GLN A 28 -12.07 1.59 2.21
C GLN A 28 -12.79 0.35 2.75
N ILE A 29 -12.28 -0.22 3.84
CA ILE A 29 -12.89 -1.36 4.53
C ILE A 29 -14.30 -0.99 5.00
N VAL A 30 -14.47 0.14 5.69
CA VAL A 30 -15.80 0.58 6.17
C VAL A 30 -16.77 0.74 4.99
N LEU A 31 -16.35 1.40 3.92
CA LEU A 31 -17.18 1.58 2.73
C LEU A 31 -17.54 0.25 2.05
N CYS A 32 -16.59 -0.67 1.92
CA CYS A 32 -16.85 -2.02 1.41
C CYS A 32 -17.80 -2.81 2.31
N LEU A 33 -17.68 -2.67 3.64
CA LEU A 33 -18.50 -3.39 4.61
C LEU A 33 -19.95 -2.89 4.56
N VAL A 34 -20.14 -1.57 4.50
CA VAL A 34 -21.48 -0.98 4.31
C VAL A 34 -22.04 -1.33 2.93
N GLY A 35 -21.23 -1.26 1.87
CA GLY A 35 -21.62 -1.68 0.53
C GLY A 35 -22.03 -3.16 0.45
N ALA A 36 -21.31 -4.04 1.15
CA ALA A 36 -21.65 -5.45 1.27
C ALA A 36 -22.97 -5.67 2.01
N LEU A 37 -23.26 -4.88 3.05
CA LEU A 37 -24.54 -4.92 3.77
C LEU A 37 -25.71 -4.54 2.85
N PHE A 38 -25.59 -3.43 2.12
CA PHE A 38 -26.58 -3.05 1.10
C PHE A 38 -26.67 -4.07 -0.03
N GLY A 39 -25.56 -4.66 -0.45
CA GLY A 39 -25.55 -5.74 -1.44
C GLY A 39 -26.27 -7.00 -0.95
N LEU A 40 -26.17 -7.32 0.34
CA LEU A 40 -26.90 -8.42 0.96
C LEU A 40 -28.40 -8.12 1.02
N PHE A 41 -28.79 -6.91 1.42
CA PHE A 41 -30.19 -6.47 1.35
C PHE A 41 -30.72 -6.48 -0.08
N ALA A 42 -29.93 -6.02 -1.06
CA ALA A 42 -30.27 -6.12 -2.47
C ALA A 42 -30.51 -7.58 -2.87
N LEU A 43 -29.65 -8.53 -2.45
CA LEU A 43 -29.83 -9.95 -2.75
C LEU A 43 -31.12 -10.52 -2.15
N ILE A 44 -31.44 -10.16 -0.91
CA ILE A 44 -32.73 -10.52 -0.26
C ILE A 44 -33.89 -9.92 -1.06
N SER A 45 -33.79 -8.65 -1.45
CA SER A 45 -34.78 -7.94 -2.25
C SER A 45 -34.95 -8.56 -3.64
N ILE A 46 -33.85 -9.02 -4.31
CA ILE A 46 -33.91 -9.77 -5.58
C ILE A 46 -34.72 -11.04 -5.37
N HIS A 47 -34.45 -11.78 -4.30
CA HIS A 47 -35.15 -13.02 -4.00
C HIS A 47 -36.66 -12.77 -3.79
N ALA A 48 -37.01 -11.73 -3.02
CA ALA A 48 -38.40 -11.33 -2.80
C ALA A 48 -39.08 -10.85 -4.09
N VAL A 49 -38.40 -10.06 -4.92
CA VAL A 49 -38.90 -9.62 -6.24
C VAL A 49 -39.11 -10.83 -7.16
N LEU A 50 -38.19 -11.79 -7.18
CA LEU A 50 -38.30 -12.97 -8.02
C LEU A 50 -39.45 -13.89 -7.56
N ALA A 51 -39.60 -14.09 -6.25
CA ALA A 51 -40.74 -14.79 -5.67
C ALA A 51 -42.05 -14.07 -6.00
N ALA A 52 -42.09 -12.74 -5.85
CA ALA A 52 -43.23 -11.92 -6.21
C ALA A 52 -43.50 -11.95 -7.72
N LEU A 53 -42.49 -12.00 -8.59
CA LEU A 53 -42.62 -12.10 -10.05
C LEU A 53 -43.24 -13.45 -10.44
N CYS A 54 -42.75 -14.55 -9.87
CA CYS A 54 -43.34 -15.87 -10.03
C CYS A 54 -44.80 -15.92 -9.54
N TRP A 55 -45.13 -15.18 -8.46
CA TRP A 55 -46.49 -15.10 -7.92
C TRP A 55 -47.40 -14.14 -8.70
N ASN A 56 -46.90 -13.00 -9.18
CA ASN A 56 -47.71 -11.96 -9.84
C ASN A 56 -47.96 -12.19 -11.33
N LEU A 57 -47.22 -13.11 -11.97
CA LEU A 57 -47.69 -13.72 -13.22
C LEU A 57 -49.08 -14.38 -13.04
N LEU A 58 -49.53 -14.61 -11.79
CA LEU A 58 -50.88 -15.07 -11.39
C LEU A 58 -51.79 -13.97 -10.78
N HIS A 59 -51.55 -12.68 -11.06
CA HIS A 59 -52.42 -11.53 -10.68
C HIS A 59 -52.59 -11.26 -9.17
N THR A 60 -51.72 -10.45 -8.55
CA THR A 60 -52.08 -9.29 -7.66
C THR A 60 -50.86 -8.66 -6.96
N GLY A 61 -50.85 -7.31 -6.97
CA GLY A 61 -49.73 -6.42 -6.65
C GLY A 61 -48.99 -6.62 -5.32
N PHE A 62 -47.67 -6.72 -5.45
CA PHE A 62 -46.63 -6.64 -4.40
C PHE A 62 -45.26 -6.37 -5.06
N LEU A 63 -45.16 -6.77 -6.33
CA LEU A 63 -44.03 -6.61 -7.24
C LEU A 63 -43.48 -5.17 -7.31
N GLY A 64 -44.35 -4.16 -7.38
CA GLY A 64 -43.93 -2.75 -7.51
C GLY A 64 -43.11 -2.26 -6.31
N THR A 65 -43.57 -2.53 -5.09
CA THR A 65 -42.89 -2.10 -3.86
C THR A 65 -41.55 -2.82 -3.69
N SER A 66 -41.50 -4.13 -3.95
CA SER A 66 -40.26 -4.90 -3.88
C SER A 66 -39.24 -4.46 -4.94
N LEU A 67 -39.70 -4.10 -6.15
CA LEU A 67 -38.84 -3.63 -7.23
C LEU A 67 -38.18 -2.28 -6.89
N ILE A 68 -38.92 -1.36 -6.26
CA ILE A 68 -38.38 -0.06 -5.83
C ILE A 68 -37.28 -0.25 -4.78
N ILE A 69 -37.51 -1.11 -3.79
CA ILE A 69 -36.52 -1.42 -2.74
C ILE A 69 -35.28 -2.08 -3.35
N LEU A 70 -35.46 -3.01 -4.29
CA LEU A 70 -34.36 -3.65 -5.00
C LEU A 70 -33.49 -2.64 -5.76
N VAL A 71 -34.12 -1.75 -6.53
CA VAL A 71 -33.40 -0.72 -7.29
C VAL A 71 -32.65 0.21 -6.35
N PHE A 72 -33.26 0.62 -5.25
CA PHE A 72 -32.62 1.49 -4.26
C PHE A 72 -31.39 0.82 -3.62
N ASP A 73 -31.53 -0.41 -3.11
CA ASP A 73 -30.42 -1.14 -2.49
C ASP A 73 -29.28 -1.40 -3.48
N GLY A 74 -29.62 -1.75 -4.72
CA GLY A 74 -28.65 -1.95 -5.79
C GLY A 74 -27.87 -0.68 -6.13
N VAL A 75 -28.54 0.47 -6.24
CA VAL A 75 -27.90 1.77 -6.50
C VAL A 75 -27.00 2.17 -5.32
N CYS A 76 -27.48 2.03 -4.07
CA CYS A 76 -26.69 2.32 -2.88
C CYS A 76 -25.45 1.42 -2.78
N ALA A 77 -25.59 0.11 -2.99
CA ALA A 77 -24.48 -0.83 -3.01
C ALA A 77 -23.45 -0.46 -4.10
N ALA A 78 -23.90 -0.25 -5.35
CA ALA A 78 -23.03 0.08 -6.47
C ALA A 78 -22.29 1.41 -6.24
N PHE A 79 -22.97 2.43 -5.71
CA PHE A 79 -22.37 3.72 -5.39
C PHE A 79 -21.31 3.59 -4.29
N LEU A 80 -21.60 2.85 -3.22
CA LEU A 80 -20.65 2.63 -2.13
C LEU A 80 -19.42 1.84 -2.58
N PHE A 81 -19.59 0.79 -3.38
CA PHE A 81 -18.48 0.06 -3.98
C PHE A 81 -17.66 0.96 -4.90
N TRP A 82 -18.30 1.75 -5.76
CA TRP A 82 -17.61 2.70 -6.62
C TRP A 82 -16.77 3.70 -5.82
N CYS A 83 -17.33 4.26 -4.74
CA CYS A 83 -16.61 5.14 -3.83
C CYS A 83 -15.42 4.46 -3.15
N ALA A 84 -15.57 3.19 -2.75
CA ALA A 84 -14.49 2.41 -2.15
C ALA A 84 -13.35 2.17 -3.14
N PHE A 85 -13.65 1.82 -4.39
CA PHE A 85 -12.64 1.59 -5.44
C PHE A 85 -11.98 2.87 -5.95
N LYS A 86 -12.66 4.02 -5.86
CA LYS A 86 -12.12 5.31 -6.32
C LYS A 86 -11.14 5.97 -5.34
N GLN A 87 -10.93 5.42 -4.14
CA GLN A 87 -9.96 5.98 -3.18
C GLN A 87 -8.52 5.90 -3.72
N ARG A 88 -8.04 7.03 -4.27
CA ARG A 88 -6.67 7.18 -4.79
C ARG A 88 -5.65 7.34 -3.67
N VAL A 89 -4.39 7.05 -4.00
CA VAL A 89 -3.22 7.34 -3.15
C VAL A 89 -3.16 8.85 -2.91
N SER A 90 -3.06 9.25 -1.64
CA SER A 90 -2.94 10.66 -1.29
C SER A 90 -1.55 11.18 -1.69
N VAL A 91 -1.46 12.43 -2.16
CA VAL A 91 -0.18 13.12 -2.42
C VAL A 91 0.73 13.03 -1.18
N ALA A 92 0.12 13.15 0.01
CA ALA A 92 0.82 13.08 1.28
C ALA A 92 1.34 11.68 1.66
N GLU A 93 0.79 10.59 1.09
CA GLU A 93 1.37 9.24 1.19
C GLU A 93 2.56 9.08 0.24
N LEU A 94 2.47 9.69 -0.94
CA LEU A 94 3.48 9.65 -1.99
C LEU A 94 4.75 10.39 -1.55
N GLU A 95 4.59 11.59 -0.99
CA GLU A 95 5.69 12.36 -0.39
C GLU A 95 6.37 11.58 0.75
N ALA A 96 5.60 11.00 1.68
CA ALA A 96 6.15 10.21 2.77
C ALA A 96 6.93 8.98 2.26
N LYS A 97 6.46 8.35 1.17
CA LYS A 97 7.15 7.24 0.50
C LYS A 97 8.46 7.69 -0.14
N VAL A 98 8.47 8.86 -0.79
CA VAL A 98 9.67 9.44 -1.40
C VAL A 98 10.72 9.76 -0.32
N VAL A 99 10.33 10.42 0.77
CA VAL A 99 11.22 10.77 1.89
C VAL A 99 11.81 9.51 2.53
N ARG A 100 10.98 8.49 2.82
CA ARG A 100 11.46 7.21 3.37
C ARG A 100 12.48 6.56 2.43
N ASN A 101 12.18 6.48 1.13
CA ASN A 101 13.06 5.85 0.15
C ASN A 101 14.40 6.61 0.00
N HIS A 102 14.36 7.94 0.06
CA HIS A 102 15.55 8.77 0.04
C HIS A 102 16.44 8.50 1.27
N ASN A 103 15.87 8.55 2.47
CA ASN A 103 16.61 8.31 3.72
C ASN A 103 17.18 6.89 3.81
N LEU A 104 16.44 5.88 3.34
CA LEU A 104 16.93 4.50 3.29
C LEU A 104 18.10 4.34 2.29
N LYS A 105 18.06 5.05 1.17
CA LYS A 105 19.17 5.06 0.20
C LYS A 105 20.42 5.71 0.81
N GLU A 106 20.26 6.82 1.50
CA GLU A 106 21.37 7.50 2.18
C GLU A 106 21.96 6.67 3.33
N LEU A 107 21.11 5.97 4.09
CA LEU A 107 21.55 5.01 5.11
C LEU A 107 22.40 3.90 4.50
N ARG A 108 21.92 3.26 3.42
CA ARG A 108 22.66 2.18 2.74
C ARG A 108 23.99 2.67 2.18
N ASN A 109 24.01 3.86 1.57
CA ASN A 109 25.25 4.47 1.09
C ASN A 109 26.23 4.76 2.23
N SER A 110 25.73 5.30 3.35
CA SER A 110 26.57 5.59 4.53
C SER A 110 27.15 4.33 5.16
N LEU A 111 26.36 3.24 5.21
CA LEU A 111 26.82 1.92 5.66
C LEU A 111 27.84 1.33 4.70
N ALA A 112 27.62 1.41 3.38
CA ALA A 112 28.56 0.93 2.38
C ALA A 112 29.91 1.68 2.47
N ILE A 113 29.89 3.00 2.64
CA ILE A 113 31.11 3.80 2.83
C ILE A 113 31.82 3.40 4.13
N THR A 114 31.07 3.20 5.21
CA THR A 114 31.65 2.79 6.50
C THR A 114 32.24 1.37 6.43
N ALA A 115 31.58 0.45 5.73
CA ALA A 115 32.09 -0.89 5.48
C ALA A 115 33.34 -0.86 4.59
N LEU A 116 33.38 0.00 3.57
CA LEU A 116 34.53 0.20 2.69
C LEU A 116 35.73 0.76 3.47
N ILE A 117 35.50 1.80 4.29
CA ILE A 117 36.53 2.38 5.16
C ILE A 117 37.02 1.32 6.15
N GLY A 118 36.14 0.57 6.79
CA GLY A 118 36.50 -0.49 7.73
C GLY A 118 37.26 -1.64 7.10
N THR A 119 36.96 -2.00 5.85
CA THR A 119 37.74 -2.99 5.10
C THR A 119 39.10 -2.46 4.69
N LEU A 120 39.22 -1.19 4.32
CA LEU A 120 40.49 -0.53 4.00
C LEU A 120 41.38 -0.28 5.23
N SER A 121 40.79 0.03 6.40
CA SER A 121 41.51 0.31 7.64
C SER A 121 41.73 -0.91 8.53
N GLY A 122 41.05 -2.03 8.25
CA GLY A 122 41.14 -3.27 9.02
C GLY A 122 42.25 -4.24 8.53
N PRO A 123 42.43 -5.40 9.20
CA PRO A 123 43.49 -6.35 8.89
C PRO A 123 43.44 -6.89 7.44
N ILE A 124 42.25 -6.97 6.86
CA ILE A 124 42.01 -7.40 5.48
C ILE A 124 42.49 -6.32 4.47
N GLY A 125 42.40 -5.04 4.83
CA GLY A 125 42.84 -3.91 4.01
C GLY A 125 44.35 -3.89 3.79
N GLY A 126 45.12 -4.33 4.79
CA GLY A 126 46.57 -4.55 4.64
C GLY A 126 46.91 -5.58 3.57
N TYR A 127 46.16 -6.69 3.52
CA TYR A 127 46.31 -7.74 2.51
C TYR A 127 45.95 -7.26 1.10
N VAL A 128 44.81 -6.58 0.95
CA VAL A 128 44.35 -6.03 -0.33
C VAL A 128 45.31 -4.97 -0.85
N ARG A 129 45.82 -4.10 0.03
CA ARG A 129 46.82 -3.08 -0.32
C ARG A 129 48.15 -3.71 -0.76
N GLY A 130 48.56 -4.81 -0.14
CA GLY A 130 49.73 -5.59 -0.54
C GLY A 130 49.59 -6.20 -1.95
N ILE A 131 48.42 -6.76 -2.27
CA ILE A 131 48.14 -7.33 -3.60
C ILE A 131 48.12 -6.24 -4.68
N ILE A 132 47.47 -5.11 -4.41
CA ILE A 132 47.44 -3.96 -5.32
C ILE A 132 48.85 -3.41 -5.56
N TRP A 133 49.67 -3.29 -4.51
CA TRP A 133 51.05 -2.84 -4.63
C TRP A 133 51.90 -3.79 -5.47
N GLN A 134 51.72 -5.11 -5.32
CA GLN A 134 52.40 -6.09 -6.16
C GLN A 134 51.97 -6.02 -7.63
N PHE A 135 50.68 -5.79 -7.91
CA PHE A 135 50.20 -5.59 -9.28
C PHE A 135 50.77 -4.32 -9.92
N ILE A 136 50.79 -3.20 -9.19
CA ILE A 136 51.39 -1.94 -9.67
C ILE A 136 52.88 -2.13 -9.94
N LYS A 137 53.62 -2.78 -9.03
CA LYS A 137 55.04 -3.11 -9.23
C LYS A 137 55.25 -3.97 -10.47
N LYS A 138 54.34 -4.88 -10.78
CA LYS A 138 54.45 -5.79 -11.94
C LYS A 138 54.18 -5.07 -13.26
N ILE A 139 53.32 -4.05 -13.25
CA ILE A 139 53.01 -3.22 -14.43
C ILE A 139 54.16 -2.24 -14.74
N PHE A 140 54.76 -1.63 -13.71
CA PHE A 140 55.86 -0.65 -13.86
C PHE A 140 57.26 -1.25 -14.00
N LYS A 141 57.40 -2.59 -13.95
CA LYS A 141 58.69 -3.29 -14.12
C LYS A 141 58.86 -3.93 -15.51
N LYS A 142 58.00 -3.54 -16.46
CA LYS A 142 58.17 -3.70 -17.90
C LYS A 142 58.60 -2.37 -18.49
#